data_AF-A0A661CR90-F1
#
_entry.id   AF-A0A661CR90-F1
#
_cell.length_a   1.000
_cell.length_b   1.000
_cell.length_c   1.000
_cell.angle_alpha   90.00
_cell.angle_beta   90.00
_cell.angle_gamma   90.00
#
_symmetry.space_group_name_H-M   'P 1'
#
loop_
_entity.id
_entity.type
_entity.pdbx_description
1 polymer ?
#
loop_
_entity_poly.entity_id
_entity_poly.type
_entity_poly.pdbx_seq_one_letter_code
_entity_poly.pdbx_strand_id
1 'polypeptide(L)'
;MEIKTIHQLEKTAMKKSHGELARIGFALFFLAGVLAFSFATSGGIPNNVFLAIAAVFGGYMAMNIGANDVANNVGPAVGSKALTMGGAIVIAVIFEAGGAFIAGGEVVSTIKKGIIDIEAFGDDTDSFLWAMMAALLAAALWLNLATM
;
A
#
# COMPACT_ATOMS: atom_id res chain seq x y z
N MET A 1 -16.31 12.22 -40.35
CA MET A 1 -15.77 11.88 -39.02
C MET A 1 -16.20 10.45 -38.75
N GLU A 2 -15.28 9.51 -38.94
CA GLU A 2 -15.58 8.20 -39.53
C GLU A 2 -15.90 7.14 -38.47
N ILE A 3 -16.81 6.21 -38.80
CA ILE A 3 -17.15 5.04 -37.97
C ILE A 3 -15.90 4.28 -37.49
N LYS A 4 -14.82 4.29 -38.29
CA LYS A 4 -13.51 3.75 -37.92
C LYS A 4 -12.88 4.47 -36.72
N THR A 5 -13.02 5.79 -36.63
CA THR A 5 -12.56 6.59 -35.49
C THR A 5 -13.35 6.26 -34.22
N ILE A 6 -14.67 6.08 -34.34
CA ILE A 6 -15.53 5.66 -33.22
C ILE A 6 -15.15 4.26 -32.73
N HIS A 7 -14.93 3.31 -33.64
CA HIS A 7 -14.54 1.95 -33.29
C HIS A 7 -13.13 1.87 -32.68
N GLN A 8 -12.19 2.71 -33.14
CA GLN A 8 -10.85 2.84 -32.55
C GLN A 8 -10.91 3.46 -31.15
N LEU A 9 -11.76 4.47 -30.94
CA LEU A 9 -12.00 5.06 -29.62
C LEU A 9 -12.61 4.04 -28.65
N GLU A 10 -13.62 3.29 -29.09
CA GLU A 10 -14.26 2.23 -28.29
C GLU A 10 -13.26 1.13 -27.92
N LYS A 11 -12.48 0.64 -28.88
CA LYS A 11 -11.47 -0.41 -28.65
C LYS A 11 -10.36 0.05 -27.71
N THR A 12 -9.95 1.31 -27.79
CA THR A 12 -8.93 1.89 -26.90
C THR A 12 -9.50 2.15 -25.50
N ALA A 13 -10.74 2.62 -25.40
CA ALA A 13 -11.45 2.80 -24.13
C ALA A 13 -11.67 1.46 -23.42
N MET A 14 -12.10 0.42 -24.14
CA MET A 14 -12.27 -0.94 -23.62
C MET A 14 -10.96 -1.52 -23.11
N LYS A 15 -9.85 -1.34 -23.85
CA LYS A 15 -8.53 -1.84 -23.44
C LYS A 15 -8.00 -1.12 -22.19
N LYS A 16 -8.20 0.20 -22.10
CA LYS A 16 -7.86 0.99 -20.91
C LYS A 16 -8.70 0.58 -19.70
N SER A 17 -10.02 0.41 -19.91
CA SER A 17 -10.98 -0.05 -18.89
C SER A 17 -10.61 -1.42 -18.31
N HIS A 18 -10.25 -2.39 -19.16
CA HIS A 18 -9.82 -3.72 -18.69
C HIS A 18 -8.54 -3.68 -17.85
N GLY A 19 -7.58 -2.81 -18.20
CA GLY A 19 -6.34 -2.64 -17.42
C GLY A 19 -6.59 -2.00 -16.05
N GLU A 20 -7.45 -1.00 -15.99
CA GLU A 20 -7.84 -0.35 -14.74
C GLU A 20 -8.64 -1.30 -13.83
N LEU A 21 -9.57 -2.06 -14.40
CA LEU A 21 -10.34 -3.06 -13.68
C LEU A 21 -9.45 -4.14 -13.07
N ALA A 22 -8.45 -4.63 -13.82
CA ALA A 22 -7.50 -5.61 -13.31
C ALA A 22 -6.68 -5.04 -12.15
N ARG A 23 -6.17 -3.81 -12.27
CA ARG A 23 -5.40 -3.13 -11.21
C ARG A 23 -6.21 -2.96 -9.93
N ILE A 24 -7.45 -2.48 -10.05
CA ILE A 24 -8.37 -2.32 -8.91
C ILE A 24 -8.72 -3.69 -8.33
N GLY A 25 -8.97 -4.69 -9.17
CA GLY A 25 -9.26 -6.06 -8.75
C GLY A 25 -8.14 -6.67 -7.91
N PHE A 26 -6.88 -6.54 -8.34
CA PHE A 26 -5.74 -7.01 -7.57
C PHE A 26 -5.57 -6.27 -6.24
N ALA A 27 -5.75 -4.95 -6.22
CA ALA A 27 -5.67 -4.15 -5.00
C ALA A 27 -6.76 -4.56 -3.99
N LEU A 28 -8.01 -4.71 -4.44
CA LEU A 28 -9.12 -5.15 -3.60
C LEU A 28 -8.93 -6.58 -3.10
N PHE A 29 -8.44 -7.48 -3.95
CA PHE A 29 -8.13 -8.85 -3.56
C PHE A 29 -7.03 -8.89 -2.48
N PHE A 30 -5.97 -8.11 -2.64
CA PHE A 30 -4.92 -7.99 -1.64
C PHE A 30 -5.46 -7.46 -0.30
N LEU A 31 -6.24 -6.38 -0.31
CA LEU A 31 -6.84 -5.82 0.90
C LEU A 31 -7.82 -6.79 1.58
N ALA A 32 -8.63 -7.52 0.80
CA ALA A 32 -9.50 -8.56 1.32
C ALA A 32 -8.69 -9.72 1.94
N GLY A 33 -7.56 -10.08 1.33
CA GLY A 33 -6.61 -11.03 1.88
C GLY A 33 -6.02 -10.58 3.22
N VAL A 34 -5.61 -9.32 3.32
CA VAL A 34 -5.12 -8.71 4.57
C VAL A 34 -6.21 -8.73 5.65
N LEU A 35 -7.44 -8.35 5.30
CA LEU A 35 -8.58 -8.37 6.22
C LEU A 35 -8.86 -9.79 6.74
N ALA A 36 -8.94 -10.77 5.83
CA ALA A 36 -9.18 -12.17 6.18
C ALA A 36 -8.05 -12.74 7.04
N PHE A 37 -6.80 -12.47 6.68
CA PHE A 37 -5.63 -12.89 7.45
C PHE A 37 -5.63 -12.27 8.86
N SER A 38 -5.99 -10.97 8.96
CA SER A 38 -6.11 -10.30 10.25
C SER A 38 -7.14 -11.00 11.12
N PHE A 39 -8.37 -11.22 10.64
CA PHE A 39 -9.39 -11.91 11.42
C PHE A 39 -9.03 -13.36 11.77
N ALA A 40 -8.40 -14.10 10.86
CA ALA A 40 -7.97 -15.47 11.11
C ALA A 40 -6.90 -15.57 12.22
N THR A 41 -6.07 -14.54 12.38
CA THR A 41 -4.95 -14.54 13.33
C THR A 41 -5.30 -13.84 14.66
N SER A 42 -6.39 -13.06 14.71
CA SER A 42 -6.76 -12.23 15.86
C SER A 42 -7.55 -12.94 16.96
N GLY A 43 -7.74 -14.26 16.87
CA GLY A 43 -8.65 -15.06 17.71
C GLY A 43 -8.36 -14.98 19.21
N GLY A 44 -8.89 -13.96 19.88
CA GLY A 44 -8.81 -13.77 21.33
C GLY A 44 -8.43 -12.36 21.80
N ILE A 45 -8.07 -11.43 20.90
CA ILE A 45 -7.68 -10.07 21.29
C ILE A 45 -8.93 -9.18 21.42
N PRO A 46 -9.12 -8.47 22.55
CA PRO A 46 -10.12 -7.41 22.66
C PRO A 46 -9.93 -6.38 21.54
N ASN A 47 -11.02 -5.92 20.92
CA ASN A 47 -10.97 -4.94 19.84
C ASN A 47 -10.37 -5.43 18.50
N ASN A 48 -10.50 -6.72 18.19
CA ASN A 48 -10.05 -7.33 16.92
C ASN A 48 -10.56 -6.63 15.64
N VAL A 49 -11.71 -5.96 15.69
CA VAL A 49 -12.25 -5.16 14.58
C VAL A 49 -11.34 -3.97 14.26
N PHE A 50 -10.86 -3.26 15.28
CA PHE A 50 -9.94 -2.13 15.09
C PHE A 50 -8.61 -2.59 14.51
N LEU A 51 -8.10 -3.73 14.99
CA LEU A 51 -6.89 -4.34 14.43
C LEU A 51 -7.08 -4.69 12.95
N ALA A 52 -8.24 -5.26 12.58
CA ALA A 52 -8.54 -5.61 11.20
C ALA A 52 -8.62 -4.36 10.29
N ILE A 53 -9.25 -3.28 10.76
CA ILE A 53 -9.31 -2.01 10.02
C ILE A 53 -7.92 -1.39 9.88
N ALA A 54 -7.14 -1.34 10.97
CA ALA A 54 -5.78 -0.83 10.96
C ALA A 54 -4.88 -1.64 10.01
N ALA A 55 -5.05 -2.97 9.96
CA ALA A 55 -4.34 -3.84 9.03
C ALA A 55 -4.69 -3.51 7.57
N VAL A 56 -5.97 -3.23 7.26
CA VAL A 56 -6.37 -2.78 5.91
C VAL A 56 -5.76 -1.43 5.56
N PHE A 57 -5.74 -0.46 6.47
CA PHE A 57 -5.06 0.83 6.25
C PHE A 57 -3.56 0.64 6.05
N GLY A 58 -2.92 -0.25 6.81
CA GLY A 58 -1.52 -0.62 6.64
C GLY A 58 -1.25 -1.29 5.30
N GLY A 59 -2.12 -2.20 4.86
CA GLY A 59 -2.04 -2.81 3.54
C GLY A 59 -2.18 -1.79 2.41
N TYR A 60 -3.10 -0.83 2.56
CA TYR A 60 -3.26 0.26 1.61
C TYR A 60 -2.02 1.17 1.57
N MET A 61 -1.47 1.53 2.73
CA MET A 61 -0.21 2.27 2.83
C MET A 61 0.95 1.51 2.17
N ALA A 62 1.09 0.20 2.43
CA ALA A 62 2.15 -0.62 1.85
C ALA A 62 2.10 -0.66 0.32
N MET A 63 0.90 -0.75 -0.26
CA MET A 63 0.73 -0.66 -1.71
C MET A 63 1.17 0.70 -2.27
N ASN A 64 0.82 1.78 -1.58
CA ASN A 64 1.19 3.14 -2.02
C ASN A 64 2.70 3.35 -1.91
N ILE A 65 3.33 2.95 -0.79
CA ILE A 65 4.80 3.00 -0.60
C ILE A 65 5.48 2.24 -1.73
N GLY A 66 5.09 0.99 -1.98
CA GLY A 66 5.70 0.18 -3.04
C GLY A 66 5.57 0.83 -4.42
N ALA A 67 4.43 1.46 -4.72
CA ALA A 67 4.25 2.16 -6.00
C ALA A 67 5.15 3.40 -6.13
N ASN A 68 5.29 4.19 -5.06
CA ASN A 68 6.10 5.40 -5.04
C ASN A 68 7.61 5.07 -5.04
N ASP A 69 8.03 4.17 -4.17
CA ASP A 69 9.43 3.85 -3.94
C ASP A 69 10.06 3.11 -5.12
N VAL A 70 9.31 2.20 -5.77
CA VAL A 70 9.80 1.56 -6.99
C VAL A 70 10.09 2.59 -8.07
N ALA A 71 9.20 3.58 -8.29
CA ALA A 71 9.45 4.63 -9.27
C ALA A 71 10.72 5.43 -8.95
N ASN A 72 10.97 5.72 -7.67
CA ASN A 72 12.14 6.47 -7.21
C ASN A 72 13.44 5.65 -7.29
N ASN A 73 13.40 4.36 -6.92
CA ASN A 73 14.58 3.50 -6.80
C ASN A 73 15.04 2.95 -8.15
N VAL A 74 14.09 2.53 -9.02
CA VAL A 74 14.44 1.93 -10.31
C VAL A 74 14.23 2.85 -11.51
N GLY A 75 13.59 4.00 -11.33
CA GLY A 75 13.32 4.98 -12.39
C GLY A 75 14.56 5.37 -13.20
N PRO A 76 15.68 5.77 -12.57
CA PRO A 76 16.92 6.10 -13.29
C PRO A 76 17.52 4.91 -14.06
N ALA A 77 17.46 3.70 -13.50
CA ALA A 77 18.00 2.49 -14.13
C ALA A 77 17.20 2.06 -15.36
N VAL A 78 15.86 2.16 -15.29
CA VAL A 78 15.00 1.89 -16.43
C VAL A 78 15.07 3.02 -17.46
N GLY A 79 15.09 4.28 -17.01
CA GLY A 79 15.17 5.47 -17.86
C GLY A 79 16.48 5.57 -18.65
N SER A 80 17.60 5.13 -18.06
CA SER A 80 18.90 5.04 -18.74
C SER A 80 19.05 3.80 -19.64
N LYS A 81 18.03 2.94 -19.71
CA LYS A 81 18.05 1.64 -20.41
C LYS A 81 19.07 0.63 -19.87
N ALA A 82 19.59 0.86 -18.66
CA ALA A 82 20.43 -0.12 -17.99
C ALA A 82 19.65 -1.38 -17.57
N LEU A 83 18.35 -1.23 -17.29
CA LEU A 83 17.47 -2.32 -16.89
C LEU A 83 16.11 -2.23 -17.61
N THR A 84 15.48 -3.38 -17.85
CA THR A 84 14.10 -3.42 -18.35
C THR A 84 13.11 -3.19 -17.22
N MET A 85 11.91 -2.68 -17.53
CA MET A 85 10.86 -2.50 -16.52
C MET A 85 10.52 -3.80 -15.78
N GLY A 86 10.45 -4.93 -16.51
CA GLY A 86 10.19 -6.24 -15.90
C GLY A 86 11.30 -6.69 -14.96
N GLY A 87 12.58 -6.52 -15.36
CA GLY A 87 13.71 -6.85 -14.50
C GLY A 87 13.76 -5.96 -13.25
N ALA A 88 13.44 -4.68 -13.41
CA ALA A 88 13.38 -3.73 -12.31
C ALA A 88 12.32 -4.09 -11.25
N ILE A 89 11.13 -4.49 -11.70
CA ILE A 89 10.06 -4.93 -10.79
C ILE A 89 10.46 -6.20 -10.04
N VAL A 90 11.09 -7.18 -10.70
CA VAL A 90 11.54 -8.42 -10.03
C VAL A 90 12.56 -8.12 -8.93
N ILE A 91 13.55 -7.27 -9.23
CA ILE A 91 14.55 -6.84 -8.24
C ILE A 91 13.86 -6.12 -7.08
N ALA A 92 12.98 -5.16 -7.38
CA ALA A 92 12.26 -4.42 -6.35
C ALA A 92 11.44 -5.35 -5.43
N VAL A 93 10.69 -6.30 -5.97
CA VAL A 93 9.91 -7.25 -5.15
C VAL A 93 10.81 -8.03 -4.19
N ILE A 94 11.99 -8.48 -4.62
CA ILE A 94 12.90 -9.24 -3.76
C ILE A 94 13.52 -8.35 -2.68
N PHE A 95 14.07 -7.20 -3.06
CA PHE A 95 14.85 -6.37 -2.13
C PHE A 95 13.98 -5.47 -1.24
N GLU A 96 12.85 -4.95 -1.73
CA GLU A 96 11.90 -4.18 -0.90
C GLU A 96 11.21 -5.09 0.11
N ALA A 97 10.71 -6.27 -0.31
CA ALA A 97 10.10 -7.22 0.62
C ALA A 97 11.14 -7.81 1.59
N GLY A 98 12.34 -8.14 1.09
CA GLY A 98 13.44 -8.62 1.92
C GLY A 98 13.87 -7.59 2.97
N GLY A 99 14.01 -6.32 2.58
CA GLY A 99 14.30 -5.21 3.50
C GLY A 99 13.22 -5.04 4.56
N ALA A 100 11.94 -5.11 4.17
CA ALA A 100 10.83 -5.05 5.11
C ALA A 100 10.87 -6.20 6.14
N PHE A 101 11.23 -7.43 5.74
CA PHE A 101 11.34 -8.56 6.68
C PHE A 101 12.58 -8.48 7.58
N ILE A 102 13.72 -8.03 7.07
CA ILE A 102 14.99 -8.02 7.81
C ILE A 102 15.08 -6.82 8.76
N ALA A 103 14.70 -5.63 8.29
CA ALA A 103 14.92 -4.36 9.00
C ALA A 103 13.62 -3.65 9.43
N GLY A 104 12.45 -4.11 8.96
CA GLY A 104 11.18 -3.42 9.23
C GLY A 104 10.82 -3.33 10.73
N GLY A 105 11.19 -4.32 11.54
CA GLY A 105 10.90 -4.32 12.97
C GLY A 105 11.55 -3.16 13.74
N GLU A 106 12.80 -2.83 13.44
CA GLU A 106 13.52 -1.72 14.07
C GLU A 106 12.93 -0.36 13.66
N VAL A 107 12.55 -0.22 12.39
CA VAL A 107 11.89 1.00 11.86
C VAL A 107 10.54 1.22 12.54
N VAL A 108 9.70 0.19 12.64
CA VAL A 108 8.40 0.27 13.32
C VAL A 108 8.56 0.62 14.79
N SER A 109 9.54 0.04 15.48
CA SER A 109 9.83 0.37 16.89
C SER A 109 10.21 1.85 17.06
N THR A 110 11.02 2.38 16.15
CA THR A 110 11.45 3.78 16.16
C THR A 110 10.29 4.74 15.90
N ILE A 111 9.45 4.45 14.91
CA ILE A 111 8.25 5.26 14.59
C ILE A 111 7.28 5.27 15.78
N LYS A 112 6.99 4.11 16.37
CA LYS A 112 6.02 4.01 17.48
C LYS A 112 6.46 4.78 18.71
N LYS A 113 7.75 4.71 19.08
CA LYS A 113 8.26 5.29 20.34
C LYS A 113 8.85 6.70 20.19
N GLY A 114 9.31 7.05 18.99
CA GLY A 114 10.01 8.31 18.72
C GLY A 114 9.09 9.46 18.31
N ILE A 115 7.85 9.17 17.89
CA ILE A 115 6.92 10.18 17.36
C ILE A 115 5.76 10.45 18.33
N ILE A 116 5.25 9.41 18.99
CA ILE A 116 4.06 9.52 19.83
C ILE A 116 4.38 9.06 21.24
N ASP A 117 4.18 9.96 22.19
CA ASP A 117 4.28 9.65 23.62
C ASP A 117 3.08 8.81 24.05
N ILE A 118 3.33 7.55 24.38
CA ILE A 118 2.32 6.59 24.80
C ILE A 118 1.82 6.94 26.22
N GLU A 119 2.68 7.52 27.07
CA GLU A 119 2.34 7.85 28.46
C GLU A 119 1.33 8.99 28.53
N ALA A 120 1.33 9.89 27.55
CA ALA A 120 0.36 10.98 27.42
C ALA A 120 -1.09 10.50 27.25
N PHE A 121 -1.31 9.26 26.79
CA PHE A 121 -2.65 8.66 26.65
C PHE A 121 -3.14 7.97 27.94
N GLY A 122 -2.26 7.76 28.94
CA GLY A 122 -2.61 7.08 30.19
C GLY A 122 -3.27 5.72 29.95
N ASP A 123 -4.42 5.50 30.58
CA ASP A 123 -5.22 4.27 30.42
C ASP A 123 -6.20 4.32 29.22
N ASP A 124 -6.29 5.46 28.51
CA ASP A 124 -7.18 5.63 27.36
C ASP A 124 -6.57 5.04 26.08
N THR A 125 -6.67 3.71 26.01
CA THR A 125 -6.18 2.92 24.86
C THR A 125 -6.96 3.21 23.58
N ASP A 126 -8.24 3.60 23.69
CA ASP A 126 -9.10 3.83 22.52
C ASP A 126 -8.69 5.09 21.77
N SER A 127 -8.43 6.20 22.48
CA SER A 127 -7.92 7.43 21.89
C SER A 127 -6.57 7.22 21.19
N PHE A 128 -5.69 6.41 21.79
CA PHE A 128 -4.42 6.04 21.16
C PHE A 128 -4.62 5.26 19.85
N LEU A 129 -5.52 4.27 19.83
CA LEU A 129 -5.82 3.49 18.63
C LEU A 129 -6.40 4.36 17.51
N TRP A 130 -7.34 5.26 17.83
CA TRP A 130 -7.90 6.20 16.85
C TRP A 130 -6.84 7.13 16.26
N ALA A 131 -5.94 7.66 17.08
CA ALA A 131 -4.85 8.51 16.62
C ALA A 131 -3.91 7.76 15.65
N MET A 132 -3.55 6.51 15.96
CA MET A 132 -2.68 5.70 15.10
C MET A 132 -3.34 5.41 13.75
N MET A 133 -4.62 5.01 13.76
CA MET A 133 -5.36 4.72 12.54
C MET A 133 -5.52 5.96 11.67
N ALA A 134 -5.79 7.12 12.28
CA ALA A 134 -5.89 8.40 11.57
C ALA A 134 -4.56 8.78 10.91
N ALA A 135 -3.45 8.67 11.63
CA ALA A 135 -2.11 8.95 11.09
C ALA A 135 -1.77 8.03 9.90
N LEU A 136 -2.05 6.73 10.05
CA LEU A 136 -1.78 5.73 9.01
C LEU A 136 -2.62 5.97 7.75
N LEU A 137 -3.92 6.23 7.91
CA LEU A 137 -4.81 6.54 6.79
C LEU A 137 -4.44 7.86 6.11
N ALA A 138 -4.13 8.90 6.88
CA ALA A 138 -3.71 10.19 6.34
C ALA A 138 -2.43 10.06 5.51
N ALA A 139 -1.42 9.35 6.02
CA ALA A 139 -0.18 9.07 5.28
C ALA A 139 -0.47 8.30 3.98
N ALA A 140 -1.34 7.28 4.03
CA ALA A 140 -1.69 6.50 2.86
C ALA A 140 -2.39 7.34 1.78
N LEU A 141 -3.34 8.19 2.18
CA LEU A 141 -4.05 9.08 1.25
C LEU A 141 -3.09 10.10 0.61
N TRP A 142 -2.24 10.75 1.40
CA TRP A 142 -1.28 11.72 0.88
C TRP A 142 -0.30 11.09 -0.10
N LEU A 143 0.21 9.90 0.22
CA LEU A 143 1.17 9.22 -0.65
C LEU A 143 0.49 8.68 -1.92
N ASN A 144 -0.77 8.23 -1.84
CA ASN A 144 -1.54 7.90 -3.02
C ASN A 144 -1.72 9.12 -3.95
N LEU A 145 -2.13 10.26 -3.39
CA LEU A 145 -2.29 11.50 -4.14
C LEU A 145 -0.98 11.96 -4.80
N ALA A 146 0.16 11.80 -4.12
CA ALA A 146 1.47 12.14 -4.69
C ALA A 146 1.93 11.16 -5.79
N THR A 147 1.40 9.94 -5.80
CA THR A 147 1.80 8.89 -6.75
C THR A 147 0.92 8.88 -8.01
N MET A 148 -0.30 9.44 -7.94
CA MET A 148 -1.22 9.52 -9.08
C MET A 148 -0.86 10.62 -10.09
#